data_AF-A0A7W0VY44-F1
#
_entry.id   AF-A0A7W0VY44-F1
#
_cell.length_a   1.000
_cell.length_b   1.000
_cell.length_c   1.000
_cell.angle_alpha   90.00
_cell.angle_beta   90.00
_cell.angle_gamma   90.00
#
_symmetry.space_group_name_H-M   'P 1'
#
loop_
_entity.id
_entity.type
_entity.pdbx_description
1 polymer ?
#
loop_
_entity_poly.entity_id
_entity_poly.type
_entity_poly.pdbx_seq_one_letter_code
_entity_poly.pdbx_strand_id
1 'polypeptide(L)'
;MLLATCGNSSPRVLLLQPLDAPAGIQKACQLAEVRCSSCHTLERITNAAHRNEVEWRRQVEKMRLIPASGISIADAEVIVTCLVYRDPSLPAPPLEQPPAMP
;
A
#
# COMPACT_ATOMS: atom_id res chain seq x y z
N MET A 1 15.30 30.95 22.96
CA MET A 1 15.62 29.68 22.26
C MET A 1 14.58 28.65 22.68
N LEU A 2 13.66 28.29 21.80
CA LEU A 2 12.70 27.21 22.00
C LEU A 2 12.91 26.24 20.84
N LEU A 3 13.42 25.06 21.14
CA LEU A 3 13.62 23.99 20.17
C LEU A 3 12.26 23.39 19.85
N ALA A 4 11.72 23.69 18.67
CA ALA A 4 10.58 22.97 18.12
C ALA A 4 11.04 21.54 17.79
N THR A 5 10.61 20.57 18.58
CA THR A 5 10.76 19.16 18.21
C THR A 5 9.75 18.88 17.11
N CYS A 6 10.18 18.86 15.86
CA CYS A 6 9.35 18.37 14.78
C CYS A 6 9.07 16.88 15.05
N GLY A 7 7.86 16.57 15.49
CA GLY A 7 7.37 15.20 15.57
C GLY A 7 7.44 14.60 14.17
N ASN A 8 8.38 13.67 13.98
CA ASN A 8 8.57 12.95 12.73
C ASN A 8 7.47 11.90 12.57
N SER A 9 6.24 12.34 12.32
CA SER A 9 5.17 11.50 11.79
C SER A 9 5.50 11.22 10.33
N SER A 10 6.45 10.31 10.11
CA SER A 10 6.86 9.94 8.76
C SER A 10 5.74 9.13 8.11
N PRO A 11 5.24 9.51 6.93
CA PRO A 11 4.22 8.74 6.22
C PRO A 11 4.69 7.34 5.79
N ARG A 12 5.96 6.99 6.04
CA ARG A 12 6.53 5.65 5.92
C ARG A 12 5.86 4.58 6.79
N VAL A 13 5.25 4.96 7.92
CA VAL A 13 4.71 3.97 8.89
C VAL A 13 3.37 3.37 8.44
N LEU A 14 2.70 3.95 7.44
CA LEU A 14 1.34 3.51 7.08
C LEU A 14 1.28 2.31 6.12
N LEU A 15 2.39 1.97 5.44
CA LEU A 15 2.50 0.75 4.61
C LEU A 15 3.32 -0.37 5.26
N LEU A 16 3.98 -0.09 6.39
CA LEU A 16 4.78 -1.00 7.20
C LEU A 16 4.18 -1.02 8.62
N GLN A 17 3.36 -1.95 9.11
CA GLN A 17 3.29 -3.41 9.05
C GLN A 17 1.93 -3.82 9.71
N PRO A 18 1.49 -5.09 9.67
CA PRO A 18 1.94 -6.00 10.72
C PRO A 18 2.95 -6.98 10.17
N LEU A 19 3.88 -7.42 11.03
CA LEU A 19 4.83 -8.48 10.72
C LEU A 19 4.14 -9.81 10.38
N ASP A 20 2.81 -9.87 10.58
CA ASP A 20 1.95 -11.03 10.44
C ASP A 20 1.33 -11.19 9.04
N ALA A 21 1.60 -10.26 8.11
CA ALA A 21 1.10 -10.40 6.73
C ALA A 21 1.85 -11.51 5.97
N PRO A 22 1.20 -12.27 5.06
CA PRO A 22 1.88 -13.27 4.23
C PRO A 22 3.05 -12.68 3.44
N ALA A 23 4.10 -13.46 3.20
CA ALA A 23 5.33 -12.99 2.54
C ALA A 23 5.07 -12.35 1.15
N GLY A 24 4.06 -12.82 0.41
CA GLY A 24 3.64 -12.22 -0.86
C GLY A 24 3.10 -10.80 -0.69
N ILE A 25 2.31 -10.55 0.36
CA ILE A 25 1.76 -9.24 0.69
C ILE A 25 2.87 -8.29 1.15
N GLN A 26 3.82 -8.77 1.95
CA GLN A 26 4.96 -7.96 2.37
C GLN A 26 5.77 -7.45 1.17
N LYS A 27 6.09 -8.34 0.22
CA LYS A 27 6.77 -7.97 -1.04
C LYS A 27 5.94 -6.99 -1.86
N ALA A 28 4.64 -7.20 -1.95
CA ALA A 28 3.74 -6.29 -2.66
C ALA A 28 3.76 -4.88 -2.05
N CYS A 29 3.72 -4.78 -0.72
CA CYS A 29 3.75 -3.49 -0.04
C CYS A 29 5.12 -2.80 -0.09
N GLN A 30 6.22 -3.56 -0.10
CA GLN A 30 7.55 -2.99 -0.35
C GLN A 30 7.65 -2.38 -1.75
N LEU A 31 7.12 -3.07 -2.77
CA LEU A 31 7.06 -2.53 -4.12
C LEU A 31 6.20 -1.26 -4.18
N ALA A 32 5.03 -1.26 -3.55
CA ALA A 32 4.14 -0.11 -3.47
C ALA A 32 4.82 1.09 -2.80
N GLU A 33 5.55 0.88 -1.70
CA GLU A 33 6.32 1.95 -1.04
C GLU A 33 7.34 2.57 -1.99
N VAL A 34 8.14 1.74 -2.69
CA VAL A 34 9.19 2.22 -3.61
C VAL A 34 8.58 2.98 -4.79
N ARG A 35 7.54 2.44 -5.42
CA ARG A 35 6.96 3.04 -6.62
C ARG A 35 6.14 4.30 -6.31
N CYS A 36 5.29 4.25 -5.29
CA CYS A 36 4.35 5.33 -5.00
C CYS A 36 4.99 6.52 -4.27
N SER A 37 6.18 6.35 -3.67
CA SER A 37 6.93 7.45 -3.04
C SER A 37 7.81 8.24 -4.01
N SER A 38 7.90 7.80 -5.28
CA SER A 38 8.81 8.39 -6.27
C SER A 38 8.40 9.80 -6.72
N CYS A 39 7.10 10.13 -6.69
CA CYS A 39 6.57 11.41 -7.18
C CYS A 39 5.98 12.32 -6.09
N HIS A 40 5.52 11.76 -4.97
CA HIS A 40 4.97 12.50 -3.82
C HIS A 40 4.96 11.63 -2.56
N THR A 41 4.60 12.19 -1.41
CA THR A 41 4.47 11.43 -0.16
C THR A 41 3.36 10.38 -0.23
N LEU A 42 3.49 9.32 0.58
CA LEU A 42 2.50 8.25 0.68
C LEU A 42 1.21 8.67 1.41
N GLU A 43 1.18 9.85 2.01
CA GLU A 43 -0.02 10.40 2.68
C GLU A 43 -1.25 10.41 1.76
N ARG A 44 -1.03 10.57 0.45
CA ARG A 44 -2.12 10.51 -0.54
C ARG A 44 -2.80 9.15 -0.62
N ILE A 45 -2.09 8.07 -0.33
CA ILE A 45 -2.66 6.71 -0.30
C ILE A 45 -3.41 6.50 1.00
N THR A 46 -2.84 6.95 2.10
CA THR A 46 -3.37 6.70 3.45
C THR A 46 -4.61 7.54 3.73
N ASN A 47 -4.66 8.74 3.15
CA ASN A 47 -5.84 9.61 3.19
C ASN A 47 -6.91 9.22 2.17
N ALA A 48 -6.60 8.31 1.24
CA ALA A 48 -7.53 7.82 0.22
C ALA A 48 -8.29 6.56 0.66
N ALA A 49 -8.34 6.27 1.97
CA ALA A 49 -9.10 5.18 2.56
C ALA A 49 -10.55 5.11 2.05
N HIS A 50 -11.15 3.92 2.09
CA HIS A 50 -12.50 3.62 1.59
C HIS A 50 -12.62 3.41 0.09
N ARG A 51 -11.58 2.85 -0.55
CA ARG A 51 -11.66 2.45 -1.96
C ARG A 51 -11.94 0.97 -2.05
N ASN A 52 -12.85 0.59 -2.93
CA ASN A 52 -12.95 -0.81 -3.34
C ASN A 52 -11.81 -1.20 -4.31
N GLU A 53 -11.63 -2.49 -4.56
CA GLU A 53 -10.58 -3.00 -5.45
C GLU A 53 -10.61 -2.33 -6.85
N VAL A 54 -11.80 -2.12 -7.42
CA VAL A 54 -11.95 -1.48 -8.74
C VAL A 54 -11.44 -0.04 -8.72
N GLU A 55 -11.70 0.69 -7.64
CA GLU A 55 -11.22 2.06 -7.44
C GLU A 55 -9.71 2.12 -7.24
N TRP A 56 -9.13 1.14 -6.55
CA TRP A 56 -7.67 1.01 -6.43
C TRP A 56 -7.02 0.69 -7.76
N ARG A 57 -7.54 -0.29 -8.52
CA ARG A 57 -7.06 -0.61 -9.88
C ARG A 57 -7.08 0.63 -10.77
N ARG A 58 -8.18 1.37 -10.77
CA ARG A 58 -8.31 2.61 -11.54
C ARG A 58 -7.31 3.68 -11.10
N GLN A 59 -7.04 3.80 -9.81
CA GLN A 59 -6.10 4.78 -9.29
C GLN A 59 -4.66 4.44 -9.66
N VAL A 60 -4.25 3.18 -9.49
CA VAL A 60 -2.92 2.72 -9.85
C VAL A 60 -2.69 2.81 -11.35
N GLU A 61 -3.70 2.49 -12.16
CA GLU A 61 -3.62 2.65 -13.61
C GLU A 61 -3.41 4.13 -14.03
N LYS A 62 -4.10 5.06 -13.37
CA LYS A 62 -3.86 6.50 -13.58
C LYS A 62 -2.42 6.88 -13.26
N MET A 63 -1.85 6.37 -12.17
CA MET A 63 -0.46 6.66 -11.79
C MET A 63 0.53 6.02 -12.77
N ARG A 64 0.24 4.81 -13.25
CA ARG A 64 1.03 4.08 -14.25
C ARG A 64 1.21 4.88 -15.54
N LEU A 65 0.14 5.50 -16.01
CA LEU A 65 0.12 6.30 -17.23
C LEU A 65 0.87 7.64 -17.14
N ILE A 66 1.31 8.05 -15.94
CA ILE A 66 2.13 9.26 -15.78
C ILE A 66 3.54 8.96 -16.33
N PRO A 67 4.08 9.83 -17.22
CA PRO A 67 5.45 9.70 -17.70
C PRO A 67 6.45 9.61 -16.54
N ALA A 68 7.40 8.70 -16.64
CA ALA A 68 8.41 8.45 -15.60
C ALA A 68 7.87 7.99 -14.22
N SER A 69 6.63 7.51 -14.13
CA SER A 69 6.10 6.88 -12.90
C SER A 69 6.90 5.65 -12.47
N GLY A 70 7.55 4.97 -13.42
CA GLY A 70 8.28 3.74 -13.18
C GLY A 70 7.40 2.55 -12.80
N ILE A 71 6.08 2.65 -13.00
CA ILE A 71 5.12 1.58 -12.73
C ILE A 71 4.86 0.83 -14.04
N SER A 72 5.21 -0.45 -14.10
CA SER A 72 4.84 -1.34 -15.20
C SER A 72 3.43 -1.91 -15.02
N ILE A 73 2.89 -2.60 -16.03
CA ILE A 73 1.63 -3.34 -15.90
C ILE A 73 1.73 -4.41 -14.80
N ALA A 74 2.87 -5.11 -14.72
CA ALA A 74 3.10 -6.10 -13.68
C ALA A 74 3.20 -5.47 -12.28
N ASP A 75 3.87 -4.31 -12.16
CA ASP A 75 3.91 -3.59 -10.88
C ASP A 75 2.51 -3.16 -10.44
N ALA A 76 1.66 -2.73 -11.38
CA ALA A 76 0.32 -2.24 -11.07
C ALA A 76 -0.54 -3.28 -10.35
N GLU A 77 -0.57 -4.53 -10.84
CA GLU A 77 -1.32 -5.62 -10.18
C GLU A 77 -0.77 -5.94 -8.79
N VAL A 78 0.56 -5.94 -8.62
CA VAL A 78 1.20 -6.17 -7.32
C VAL A 78 0.92 -5.03 -6.34
N ILE A 79 0.96 -3.78 -6.80
CA ILE A 79 0.64 -2.61 -5.99
C ILE A 79 -0.82 -2.66 -5.53
N VAL A 80 -1.76 -2.96 -6.44
CA VAL A 80 -3.19 -3.13 -6.10
C VAL A 80 -3.37 -4.19 -5.01
N THR A 81 -2.63 -5.31 -5.09
CA THR A 81 -2.68 -6.36 -4.07
C THR A 81 -2.34 -5.81 -2.67
N CYS A 82 -1.29 -4.98 -2.55
CA CYS A 82 -0.99 -4.33 -1.27
C CYS A 82 -2.11 -3.37 -0.84
N LEU A 83 -2.57 -2.51 -1.75
CA LEU A 83 -3.54 -1.46 -1.42
C LEU A 83 -4.87 -2.04 -0.96
N VAL A 84 -5.36 -3.09 -1.62
CA VAL A 84 -6.56 -3.85 -1.21
C VAL A 84 -6.37 -4.49 0.16
N TYR A 85 -5.23 -5.14 0.40
CA TYR A 85 -4.92 -5.74 1.70
C TYR A 85 -4.87 -4.70 2.83
N ARG A 86 -4.39 -3.49 2.52
CA ARG A 86 -4.24 -2.39 3.48
C ARG A 86 -5.50 -1.54 3.65
N ASP A 87 -6.51 -1.69 2.80
CA ASP A 87 -7.73 -0.91 2.91
C ASP A 87 -8.64 -1.53 3.98
N PRO A 88 -8.79 -0.91 5.17
CA PRO A 88 -9.57 -1.47 6.26
C PRO A 88 -11.08 -1.48 5.96
N SER A 89 -11.51 -0.82 4.89
CA SER A 89 -12.90 -0.83 4.45
C SER A 89 -13.28 -2.07 3.64
N LEU A 90 -12.30 -2.85 3.19
CA LEU A 90 -12.54 -4.10 2.48
C LEU A 90 -12.56 -5.27 3.45
N PRO A 91 -13.45 -6.26 3.25
CA PRO A 91 -13.37 -7.50 4.02
C PRO A 91 -11.99 -8.11 3.79
N ALA A 92 -11.37 -8.59 4.87
CA ALA A 92 -10.10 -9.30 4.75
C ALA A 92 -10.24 -10.39 3.68
N PRO A 93 -9.30 -10.50 2.71
CA PRO A 93 -9.31 -11.64 1.81
C PRO A 93 -9.32 -12.90 2.67
N PRO A 94 -10.03 -13.98 2.28
CA PRO A 94 -10.02 -15.22 3.04
C PRO A 94 -8.57 -15.61 3.28
N LEU A 95 -8.10 -15.44 4.52
CA LEU A 95 -6.81 -15.94 4.94
C LEU A 95 -6.97 -17.45 4.75
N GLU A 96 -6.15 -18.06 3.90
CA GLU A 96 -6.00 -19.51 3.91
C GLU A 96 -5.62 -19.89 5.34
N GLN A 97 -6.62 -20.28 6.13
CA GLN A 97 -6.41 -20.67 7.51
C GLN A 97 -5.54 -21.92 7.45
N PRO A 98 -4.38 -21.97 8.13
CA PRO A 98 -3.68 -23.24 8.25
C PRO A 98 -4.67 -24.27 8.82
N PRO A 99 -4.66 -25.53 8.33
CA PRO A 99 -5.64 -26.52 8.73
C PRO A 99 -5.67 -26.57 10.26
N ALA A 100 -6.87 -26.47 10.83
CA ALA A 100 -7.07 -26.64 12.25
C ALA A 100 -6.43 -27.97 12.66
N MET A 101 -5.32 -27.89 13.38
CA MET A 101 -4.73 -29.08 14.00
C MET A 101 -5.71 -29.57 15.07
N PRO A 102 -5.96 -30.89 15.15
CA PRO A 102 -6.94 -31.46 16.06
C PRO A 102 -6.59 -31.26 17.53
#